data_AF-A0A2V9AEN5-F1
#
_entry.id   AF-A0A2V9AEN5-F1
#
_cell.length_a   1.000
_cell.length_b   1.000
_cell.length_c   1.000
_cell.angle_alpha   90.00
_cell.angle_beta   90.00
_cell.angle_gamma   90.00
#
_symmetry.space_group_name_H-M   'P 1'
#
loop_
_entity.id
_entity.type
_entity.pdbx_description
1 polymer ?
#
loop_
_entity_poly.entity_id
_entity_poly.type
_entity_poly.pdbx_seq_one_letter_code
_entity_poly.pdbx_strand_id
1 'polypeptide(L)' 'MSLRSERRLSQERLAELADPHRNTIGALERGEENVSLLAIAALAKVLHVKPADLIKTVRA' A
#
# COMPACT_ATOMS: atom_id res chain seq x y z
N MET A 1 -1.66 14.43 0.34
CA MET A 1 -0.62 13.68 1.08
C MET A 1 -0.99 12.21 1.08
N SER A 2 -0.04 11.30 0.98
CA SER A 2 -0.32 9.86 1.09
C SER A 2 -0.16 9.38 2.54
N LEU A 3 -0.87 8.30 2.89
CA LEU A 3 -0.79 7.68 4.23
C LEU A 3 0.65 7.38 4.65
N ARG A 4 1.51 6.95 3.72
CA ARG A 4 2.93 6.69 4.02
C ARG A 4 3.71 7.96 4.37
N SER A 5 3.41 9.10 3.73
CA SER A 5 4.08 10.37 4.02
C SER A 5 3.74 10.85 5.43
N GLU A 6 2.49 10.68 5.87
CA GLU A 6 2.08 10.98 7.25
C GLU A 6 2.81 10.10 8.28
N ARG A 7 3.16 8.86 7.89
CA ARG A 7 3.94 7.93 8.72
C ARG A 7 5.46 8.07 8.53
N ARG A 8 5.93 9.07 7.76
CA ARG A 8 7.35 9.31 7.43
C ARG A 8 8.03 8.09 6.79
N LEU A 9 7.29 7.33 5.99
CA LEU A 9 7.78 6.15 5.27
C LEU A 9 8.13 6.50 3.82
N SER A 10 9.33 6.12 3.40
CA SER A 10 9.69 6.09 1.98
C SER A 10 8.99 4.92 1.27
N GLN A 11 9.03 4.90 -0.07
CA GLN A 11 8.51 3.76 -0.84
C GLN A 11 9.32 2.48 -0.54
N GLU A 12 10.65 2.54 -0.49
CA GLU A 12 11.46 1.37 -0.09
C GLU A 12 11.12 0.91 1.33
N ARG A 13 11.00 1.83 2.29
CA ARG A 13 10.73 1.46 3.67
C ARG A 13 9.34 0.84 3.83
N LEU A 14 8.34 1.35 3.11
CA LEU A 14 7.01 0.74 3.07
C LEU A 14 7.05 -0.66 2.45
N ALA A 15 7.80 -0.84 1.36
CA ALA A 15 7.94 -2.14 0.70
C ALA A 15 8.61 -3.17 1.61
N GLU A 16 9.69 -2.78 2.29
CA GLU A 16 10.43 -3.61 3.25
C GLU A 16 9.54 -4.04 4.43
N LEU A 17 8.76 -3.10 4.98
CA LEU A 17 7.87 -3.38 6.11
C LEU A 17 6.64 -4.20 5.74
N ALA A 18 6.15 -4.06 4.50
CA ALA A 18 4.98 -4.78 4.03
C ALA A 18 5.30 -6.23 3.63
N ASP A 19 6.59 -6.56 3.49
CA ASP A 19 7.11 -7.85 2.99
C ASP A 19 6.18 -8.60 2.02
N PRO A 20 5.90 -8.07 0.80
CA PRO A 20 5.25 -8.85 -0.24
C PRO A 20 6.31 -9.23 -1.27
N HIS A 21 6.20 -10.39 -1.92
CA HIS A 21 7.05 -10.71 -3.06
C HIS A 21 6.95 -9.61 -4.16
N ARG A 22 7.88 -8.64 -4.13
CA ARG A 22 8.33 -7.74 -5.21
C ARG A 22 7.31 -6.84 -5.94
N ASN A 23 6.20 -6.41 -5.33
CA ASN A 23 5.41 -5.35 -5.96
C ASN A 23 6.03 -3.98 -5.61
N THR A 24 6.56 -3.30 -6.62
CA THR A 24 7.16 -1.97 -6.43
C THR A 24 6.06 -1.00 -6.02
N ILE A 25 6.11 -0.54 -4.76
CA ILE A 25 5.15 0.45 -4.22
C ILE A 25 4.96 1.64 -5.17
N GLY A 26 6.00 2.02 -5.93
CA GLY A 26 5.91 3.02 -6.98
C GLY A 26 4.94 2.68 -8.12
N ALA A 27 4.96 1.45 -8.67
CA ALA A 27 4.02 1.03 -9.72
C ALA A 27 2.58 0.98 -9.19
N LEU A 28 2.41 0.54 -7.93
CA LEU A 28 1.11 0.55 -7.25
C LEU A 28 0.58 1.98 -7.05
N GLU A 29 1.44 2.91 -6.60
CA GLU A 29 1.06 4.32 -6.43
C GLU A 29 0.74 5.02 -7.76
N ARG A 30 1.32 4.56 -8.88
CA ARG A 30 1.02 5.07 -10.23
C ARG A 30 -0.14 4.35 -10.92
N GLY A 31 -0.67 3.26 -10.35
CA GLY A 31 -1.74 2.47 -10.95
C GLY A 31 -1.30 1.63 -12.16
N GLU A 32 -0.02 1.30 -12.26
CA GLU A 32 0.56 0.52 -13.37
C GLU A 32 0.37 -1.00 -13.19
N GLU A 33 0.12 -1.45 -11.96
CA GLU A 33 -0.12 -2.87 -11.63
C GLU A 33 -1.35 -3.07 -10.75
N ASN A 34 -1.98 -4.24 -10.91
CA ASN A 34 -3.07 -4.68 -10.06
C ASN A 34 -2.53 -5.12 -8.69
N VAL A 35 -3.11 -4.58 -7.62
CA VAL A 35 -2.78 -4.97 -6.25
C VAL A 35 -3.56 -6.23 -5.84
N SER A 36 -2.87 -7.20 -5.25
CA SER A 36 -3.52 -8.38 -4.68
C SER A 36 -4.18 -8.07 -3.33
N LEU A 37 -5.21 -8.82 -2.94
CA LEU A 37 -5.82 -8.68 -1.61
C LEU A 37 -4.81 -8.92 -0.47
N LEU A 38 -3.84 -9.81 -0.67
CA LEU A 38 -2.74 -10.04 0.27
C LEU A 38 -1.86 -8.79 0.45
N ALA A 39 -1.53 -8.11 -0.65
CA ALA A 39 -0.77 -6.87 -0.60
C ALA A 39 -1.57 -5.73 0.08
N ILE A 40 -2.88 -5.63 -0.17
CA ILE A 40 -3.75 -4.66 0.54
C ILE A 40 -3.71 -4.95 2.06
N ALA A 41 -3.86 -6.21 2.46
CA ALA A 41 -3.83 -6.59 3.88
C ALA A 41 -2.47 -6.28 4.54
N ALA A 42 -1.37 -6.55 3.84
CA ALA A 42 -0.02 -6.25 4.32
C ALA A 42 0.22 -4.74 4.47
N LEU A 43 -0.16 -3.94 3.46
CA LEU A 43 -0.06 -2.49 3.50
C LEU A 43 -0.91 -1.89 4.63
N ALA A 44 -2.13 -2.38 4.81
CA ALA A 44 -3.03 -1.93 5.88
C ALA A 44 -2.40 -2.18 7.26
N LYS A 45 -1.76 -3.34 7.45
CA LYS A 45 -1.05 -3.69 8.69
C LYS A 45 0.10 -2.71 8.98
N VAL A 46 0.93 -2.40 7.98
CA VAL A 46 2.07 -1.47 8.14
C VAL A 46 1.61 -0.03 8.35
N LEU A 47 0.56 0.39 7.65
CA LEU A 47 0.03 1.75 7.74
C LEU A 47 -0.89 1.96 8.96
N HIS A 48 -1.17 0.89 9.71
CA HIS A 48 -2.08 0.87 10.86
C HIS A 48 -3.49 1.40 10.53
N VAL A 49 -4.05 0.89 9.42
CA VAL A 49 -5.41 1.22 8.95
C VAL A 49 -6.18 -0.07 8.66
N LYS A 50 -7.49 0.02 8.41
CA LYS A 50 -8.24 -1.15 7.92
C LYS A 50 -8.00 -1.32 6.42
N PRO A 51 -7.99 -2.55 5.88
CA PRO A 51 -7.91 -2.78 4.43
C PRO A 51 -8.95 -1.98 3.63
N ALA A 52 -10.16 -1.82 4.18
CA ALA A 52 -11.23 -1.04 3.56
C ALA A 52 -10.87 0.45 3.38
N ASP A 53 -10.03 1.01 4.25
CA ASP A 53 -9.60 2.41 4.15
C ASP A 53 -8.72 2.65 2.92
N LEU A 54 -8.01 1.60 2.43
CA LEU A 54 -7.17 1.67 1.24
C LEU A 54 -7.97 1.62 -0.07
N ILE A 55 -9.21 1.14 -0.04
CA ILE A 55 -10.07 0.95 -1.22
C ILE A 55 -11.37 1.75 -1.17
N LYS A 56 -11.51 2.67 -0.20
CA LYS A 56 -12.75 3.44 0.05
C LYS A 56 -13.29 4.20 -1.16
N THR A 57 -12.42 4.58 -2.10
CA THR A 57 -12.76 5.35 -3.30
C THR A 57 -12.98 4.50 -4.55
N VAL A 58 -12.77 3.17 -4.46
CA VAL A 58 -12.99 2.27 -5.60
C VAL A 58 -14.48 2.23 -5.93
N ARG A 59 -14.80 2.42 -7.21
CA ARG A 59 -16.15 2.31 -7.79
C ARG A 59 -16.21 1.01 -8.60
N ALA A 60 -17.32 0.29 -8.49
CA ALA A 60 -17.64 -0.84 -9.37
C ALA A 60 -18.20 -0.37 -10.71
#